data_AF-A0A7Y1ZGS2-F1
#
_entry.id   AF-A0A7Y1ZGS2-F1
#
_cell.length_a   1.000
_cell.length_b   1.000
_cell.length_c   1.000
_cell.angle_alpha   90.00
_cell.angle_beta   90.00
_cell.angle_gamma   90.00
#
_symmetry.space_group_name_H-M   'P 1'
#
loop_
_entity.id
_entity.type
_entity.pdbx_description
1 polymer ?
#
loop_
_entity_poly.entity_id
_entity_poly.type
_entity_poly.pdbx_seq_one_letter_code
_entity_poly.pdbx_strand_id
1 'polypeptide(L)' 'CSVANLTRRDGEEFLPLAAGIPVETVVTEYPLVQANEALADLRAGRLEGAAVLVP' A
#
# COMPACT_ATOMS: atom_id res chain seq x y z
N CYS A 1 -12.46 1.72 9.93
CA CYS A 1 -11.53 2.10 8.84
C CYS A 1 -12.22 3.11 7.95
N SER A 2 -11.66 4.32 7.82
CA SER A 2 -12.12 5.26 6.79
C SER A 2 -11.58 4.81 5.43
N VAL A 3 -12.37 5.00 4.38
CA VAL A 3 -11.91 4.92 2.99
C VAL A 3 -11.69 6.36 2.54
N ALA A 4 -10.48 6.68 2.07
CA ALA A 4 -10.24 7.97 1.45
C ALA A 4 -10.98 8.00 0.09
N ASN A 5 -11.88 8.95 -0.11
CA ASN A 5 -12.59 9.12 -1.38
C ASN A 5 -11.81 10.11 -2.25
N LEU A 6 -10.75 9.62 -2.90
CA LEU A 6 -9.93 10.41 -3.82
C LEU A 6 -10.36 10.15 -5.26
N THR A 7 -10.37 11.21 -6.06
CA THR A 7 -10.64 11.13 -7.49
C THR A 7 -9.36 10.77 -8.25
N ARG A 8 -9.52 10.34 -9.52
CA ARG A 8 -8.39 10.10 -10.41
C ARG A 8 -7.51 11.34 -10.58
N ARG A 9 -8.14 12.52 -10.69
CA ARG A 9 -7.45 13.79 -10.83
C ARG A 9 -6.55 14.08 -9.63
N ASP A 10 -7.03 13.80 -8.42
CA ASP A 10 -6.22 13.98 -7.20
C ASP A 10 -4.94 13.12 -7.25
N GLY A 11 -5.02 11.90 -7.79
CA GLY A 11 -3.86 11.04 -7.99
C GLY A 11 -2.89 11.56 -9.06
N GLU A 12 -3.40 12.06 -10.19
CA GLU A 12 -2.61 12.63 -11.28
C GLU A 12 -1.84 13.90 -10.85
N GLU A 13 -2.43 14.71 -9.96
CA GLU A 13 -1.79 15.90 -9.40
C GLU A 13 -0.80 15.55 -8.27
N PHE A 14 -1.13 14.58 -7.41
CA PHE A 14 -0.35 14.27 -6.21
C PHE A 14 0.84 13.34 -6.45
N LEU A 15 0.68 12.26 -7.23
CA LEU A 15 1.74 11.24 -7.39
C LEU A 15 3.04 11.78 -8.02
N PRO A 16 3.02 12.70 -9.01
CA PRO A 16 4.24 13.30 -9.53
C PRO A 16 4.97 14.15 -8.47
N LEU A 17 4.22 14.86 -7.61
CA LEU A 17 4.80 15.61 -6.49
C LEU A 17 5.43 14.66 -5.46
N ALA A 18 4.72 13.57 -5.14
CA ALA A 18 5.21 12.54 -4.23
C ALA A 18 6.48 11.84 -4.77
N ALA A 19 6.63 11.70 -6.09
CA ALA A 19 7.86 11.17 -6.69
C ALA A 19 9.05 12.15 -6.61
N GLY A 20 8.77 13.46 -6.53
CA GLY A 20 9.80 14.50 -6.38
C GLY A 20 10.30 14.69 -4.93
N ILE A 21 9.59 14.12 -3.95
CA ILE A 21 9.97 14.10 -2.53
C ILE A 21 10.39 12.66 -2.23
N PRO A 22 11.59 12.39 -1.69
CA PRO A 22 12.04 11.02 -1.43
C PRO A 22 11.30 10.43 -0.22
N VAL A 23 10.06 10.00 -0.42
CA VAL A 23 9.27 9.29 0.59
C VAL A 23 9.79 7.86 0.70
N GLU A 24 10.32 7.51 1.86
CA GLU A 24 10.72 6.14 2.18
C GLU A 24 9.51 5.35 2.70
N THR A 25 9.16 4.27 2.01
CA THR A 25 8.06 3.40 2.40
C THR A 25 8.58 2.11 3.04
N VAL A 26 7.90 1.66 4.08
CA VAL A 26 8.10 0.31 4.63
C VAL A 26 7.07 -0.60 3.98
N VAL A 27 7.55 -1.60 3.25
CA VAL A 27 6.70 -2.55 2.52
C VAL A 27 7.11 -3.98 2.85
N THR A 28 6.11 -4.85 2.93
CA THR A 28 6.29 -6.31 2.98
C THR A 28 5.68 -6.90 1.73
N GLU A 29 6.50 -7.57 0.91
CA GLU A 29 6.04 -8.19 -0.32
C GLU A 29 5.50 -9.59 -0.06
N TYR A 30 4.39 -9.92 -0.70
CA TYR A 30 3.81 -11.26 -0.72
C TYR A 30 3.56 -11.68 -2.17
N PRO A 31 3.91 -12.92 -2.57
CA PRO A 31 3.43 -13.48 -3.82
C PRO A 31 1.90 -13.39 -3.88
N LEU A 32 1.33 -13.11 -5.05
CA LEU A 32 -0.11 -12.99 -5.24
C LEU A 32 -0.85 -14.25 -4.76
N VAL A 33 -0.23 -15.43 -4.93
CA VAL A 33 -0.74 -16.72 -4.46
C VAL A 33 -0.88 -16.81 -2.93
N GLN A 34 -0.18 -15.96 -2.18
CA GLN A 34 -0.22 -15.85 -0.72
C GLN A 34 -1.08 -14.68 -0.22
N ALA A 35 -1.95 -14.10 -1.05
CA ALA A 35 -2.78 -12.95 -0.65
C ALA A 35 -3.59 -13.19 0.65
N ASN A 36 -4.04 -14.42 0.90
CA ASN A 36 -4.76 -14.74 2.14
C ASN A 36 -3.86 -14.66 3.39
N GLU A 37 -2.58 -14.97 3.27
CA GLU A 37 -1.60 -14.85 4.35
C GLU A 37 -1.33 -13.37 4.67
N ALA A 38 -1.13 -12.54 3.63
CA ALA A 38 -1.00 -11.09 3.78
C ALA A 38 -2.21 -10.47 4.52
N LEU A 39 -3.44 -10.92 4.19
CA LEU A 39 -4.65 -10.48 4.88
C LEU A 39 -4.70 -10.96 6.35
N ALA A 40 -4.22 -12.17 6.63
CA ALA A 40 -4.18 -12.72 7.98
C ALA A 40 -3.18 -11.95 8.86
N ASP A 41 -2.00 -11.62 8.32
CA ASP A 41 -0.98 -10.81 8.99
C ASP A 41 -1.49 -9.39 9.28
N LEU A 42 -2.13 -8.76 8.30
CA LEU A 42 -2.75 -7.45 8.46
C LEU A 42 -3.81 -7.45 9.58
N ARG A 43 -4.69 -8.46 9.62
CA ARG A 43 -5.73 -8.58 10.65
C ARG A 43 -5.17 -8.84 12.04
N ALA A 44 -4.05 -9.56 12.11
CA ALA A 44 -3.38 -9.84 13.37
C ALA A 44 -2.47 -8.71 13.86
N GLY A 45 -2.33 -7.61 13.08
CA GLY A 45 -1.46 -6.49 13.42
C GLY A 45 0.03 -6.83 13.34
N ARG A 46 0.41 -7.82 12.52
CA ARG A 46 1.80 -8.26 12.34
C ARG A 46 2.57 -7.47 11.29
N LEU A 47 1.96 -6.45 10.71
CA LEU A 47 2.50 -5.72 9.59
C LEU A 47 2.80 -4.27 9.96
N GLU A 48 4.01 -3.83 9.66
CA GLU A 48 4.43 -2.43 9.70
C GLU A 48 4.46 -1.88 8.27
N GLY A 49 3.83 -0.72 8.03
CA GLY A 49 3.73 -0.14 6.70
C GLY A 49 2.64 -0.78 5.83
N ALA A 50 3.01 -1.24 4.63
CA ALA A 50 2.06 -1.80 3.65
C ALA A 50 2.40 -3.22 3.19
N ALA A 51 1.39 -4.08 3.04
CA ALA A 51 1.49 -5.33 2.29
C ALA A 51 1.36 -5.06 0.79
N VAL A 52 2.31 -5.55 -0.02
CA VAL A 52 2.30 -5.41 -1.47
C VAL A 52 2.22 -6.80 -2.10
N LEU A 53 1.20 -7.04 -2.93
CA LEU A 53 1.09 -8.28 -3.70
C LEU A 53 1.91 -8.16 -4.98
N VAL A 54 2.84 -9.08 -5.18
CA VAL A 54 3.67 -9.18 -6.39
C VAL A 54 3.22 -10.38 -7.25
N PRO A 55 3.26 -10.28 -8.59
CA PRO A 55 2.83 -11.35 -9.50
C PRO A 55 3.53 -12.70 -9.27
#